data_AF-A0A926TS58-F1
#
_entry.id   AF-A0A926TS58-F1
#
_cell.length_a   1.000
_cell.length_b   1.000
_cell.length_c   1.000
_cell.angle_alpha   90.00
_cell.angle_beta   90.00
_cell.angle_gamma   90.00
#
_symmetry.space_group_name_H-M   'P 1'
#
loop_
_entity.id
_entity.type
_entity.pdbx_description
1 polymer ?
#
loop_
_entity_poly.entity_id
_entity_poly.type
_entity_poly.pdbx_seq_one_letter_code
_entity_poly.pdbx_strand_id
1 'polypeptide(L)'
;MSDSVLDRIRQNRQRPAVPARDNTLISRVQQPEAPQSLDVVETLPEAQVSAAPLTNDALEDLKAELAKIPETNRHSAIVLEKELDQSLTRYCKDNRITIEVFLEAAWVHTNANPKAMEEILTEAKRRYADRKRAGKLRRLITMLEG
;
A
#
# COMPACT_ATOMS: atom_id res chain seq x y z
N MET A 1 -30.89 31.56 18.31
CA MET A 1 -30.43 30.48 19.20
C MET A 1 -30.71 29.15 18.51
N SER A 2 -29.74 28.65 17.75
CA SER A 2 -29.86 27.39 17.02
C SER A 2 -28.88 26.40 17.64
N ASP A 3 -29.39 25.60 18.56
CA ASP A 3 -28.65 24.54 19.24
C ASP A 3 -28.49 23.38 18.24
N SER A 4 -27.41 23.44 17.44
CA SER A 4 -27.18 22.50 16.35
C SER A 4 -26.74 21.15 16.91
N VAL A 5 -27.36 20.07 16.44
CA VAL A 5 -27.00 18.68 16.78
C VAL A 5 -25.49 18.42 16.63
N LEU A 6 -24.83 19.15 15.73
CA LEU A 6 -23.38 19.08 15.51
C LEU A 6 -22.56 19.60 16.72
N ASP A 7 -23.05 20.59 17.45
CA ASP A 7 -22.35 21.12 18.63
C ASP A 7 -22.43 20.16 19.81
N ARG A 8 -23.55 19.44 19.97
CA ARG A 8 -23.70 18.36 20.95
C ARG A 8 -22.74 17.19 20.66
N ILE A 9 -22.52 16.86 19.39
CA ILE A 9 -21.57 15.81 18.99
C ILE A 9 -20.11 16.24 19.25
N ARG A 10 -19.79 17.53 19.11
CA ARG A 10 -18.46 18.05 19.43
C ARG A 10 -18.19 18.06 20.94
N GLN A 11 -19.19 18.42 21.74
CA GLN A 11 -19.09 18.45 23.21
C GLN A 11 -18.97 17.05 23.83
N ASN A 12 -19.64 16.04 23.24
CA ASN A 12 -19.59 14.66 23.74
C ASN A 12 -18.34 13.87 23.30
N ARG A 13 -17.36 14.49 22.64
CA ARG A 13 -16.10 13.82 22.27
C ARG A 13 -15.10 13.85 23.44
N GLN A 14 -15.09 12.79 24.23
CA GLN A 14 -13.95 12.49 25.12
C GLN A 14 -12.79 11.95 24.27
N ARG A 15 -11.90 12.84 23.84
CA ARG A 15 -10.65 12.42 23.18
C ARG A 15 -9.65 11.99 24.25
N PRO A 16 -9.08 10.78 24.16
CA PRO A 16 -7.98 10.38 25.04
C PRO A 16 -6.81 11.36 24.90
N ALA A 17 -6.36 11.93 26.01
CA ALA A 17 -5.19 12.81 26.03
C ALA A 17 -3.94 11.93 25.93
N VAL A 18 -3.30 11.94 24.76
CA VAL A 18 -2.05 11.21 24.55
C VAL A 18 -0.89 12.13 24.93
N PRO A 19 0.00 11.72 25.86
CA PRO A 19 1.19 12.50 26.19
C PRO A 19 2.09 12.62 24.95
N ALA A 20 2.67 13.81 24.76
CA ALA A 20 3.63 14.04 23.68
C ALA A 20 4.87 13.15 23.87
N ARG A 21 5.36 12.55 22.78
CA ARG A 21 6.61 11.78 22.82
C ARG A 21 7.79 12.73 23.03
N ASP A 22 8.63 12.37 23.98
CA ASP A 22 9.95 13.00 24.12
C ASP A 22 10.85 12.53 22.97
N ASN A 23 11.31 13.47 22.14
CA ASN A 23 12.19 13.20 20.99
C ASN A 23 13.67 13.43 21.32
N THR A 24 14.04 13.44 22.60
CA THR A 24 15.43 13.63 23.00
C THR A 24 16.24 12.37 22.72
N LEU A 25 17.10 12.44 21.71
CA LEU A 25 18.15 11.44 21.47
C LEU A 25 19.15 11.56 22.64
N ILE A 26 19.21 10.54 23.50
CA ILE A 26 20.23 10.46 24.55
C ILE A 26 21.58 10.29 23.86
N SER A 27 22.34 11.38 23.72
CA SER A 27 23.77 11.33 23.43
C SER A 27 24.48 10.76 24.66
N ARG A 28 24.60 9.44 24.71
CA ARG A 28 25.37 8.75 25.73
C ARG A 28 26.85 9.00 25.51
N VAL A 29 27.39 10.00 26.22
CA VAL A 29 28.83 10.26 26.30
C VAL A 29 29.47 9.25 27.26
N GLN A 30 30.28 8.37 26.67
CA GLN A 30 31.52 7.74 27.14
C GLN A 30 31.58 7.05 28.52
N GLN A 31 31.85 5.74 28.48
CA GLN A 31 32.74 5.05 29.42
C GLN A 31 33.54 3.95 28.69
N PRO A 32 34.86 3.79 28.92
CA PRO A 32 35.77 2.97 28.08
C PRO A 32 36.09 1.55 28.63
N GLU A 33 36.60 0.71 27.72
CA GLU A 33 37.30 -0.61 27.85
C GLU A 33 36.42 -1.86 28.13
N ALA A 34 36.52 -3.05 27.49
CA ALA A 34 37.10 -3.64 26.27
C ALA A 34 36.54 -5.11 26.20
N PRO A 35 37.02 -6.04 25.35
CA PRO A 35 36.52 -6.37 24.01
C PRO A 35 35.88 -7.79 23.90
N GLN A 36 34.82 -7.95 23.11
CA GLN A 36 34.52 -9.25 22.46
C GLN A 36 33.97 -9.03 21.05
N SER A 37 34.82 -9.40 20.09
CA SER A 37 34.56 -9.56 18.66
C SER A 37 33.46 -10.58 18.39
N LEU A 38 32.63 -10.35 17.37
CA LEU A 38 32.40 -11.28 16.25
C LEU A 38 31.70 -10.55 15.09
N ASP A 39 32.33 -10.63 13.93
CA ASP A 39 31.92 -10.11 12.63
C ASP A 39 30.56 -10.65 12.14
N VAL A 40 29.72 -9.76 11.62
CA VAL A 40 28.97 -9.99 10.38
C VAL A 40 28.94 -8.66 9.60
N VAL A 41 29.92 -8.51 8.70
CA VAL A 41 29.93 -7.46 7.68
C VAL A 41 29.08 -7.93 6.52
N GLU A 42 27.85 -7.43 6.39
CA GLU A 42 27.14 -7.38 5.12
C GLU A 42 27.23 -5.95 4.61
N THR A 43 28.34 -5.65 3.94
CA THR A 43 28.53 -4.43 3.14
C THR A 43 27.55 -4.46 1.97
N LEU A 44 26.39 -3.85 2.15
CA LEU A 44 25.74 -3.14 1.05
C LEU A 44 26.65 -1.95 0.70
N PRO A 45 26.96 -1.68 -0.58
CA PRO A 45 27.54 -0.41 -0.94
C PRO A 45 26.48 0.66 -0.66
N GLU A 46 26.59 1.30 0.50
CA GLU A 46 26.09 2.66 0.70
C GLU A 46 26.70 3.49 -0.42
N ALA A 47 25.91 3.75 -1.45
CA ALA A 47 26.18 4.86 -2.34
C ALA A 47 26.29 6.08 -1.43
N GLN A 48 27.53 6.52 -1.20
CA GLN A 48 27.86 7.77 -0.54
C GLN A 48 27.11 8.86 -1.29
N VAL A 49 25.95 9.25 -0.77
CA VAL A 49 25.30 10.49 -1.15
C VAL A 49 26.16 11.58 -0.50
N SER A 50 27.31 11.84 -1.12
CA SER A 50 28.06 13.05 -0.88
C SER A 50 27.08 14.19 -1.06
N ALA A 51 26.82 14.92 0.03
CA ALA A 51 26.04 16.15 0.02
C ALA A 51 26.81 17.23 -0.76
N ALA A 52 26.93 17.05 -2.07
CA ALA A 52 27.28 18.10 -2.99
C ALA A 52 26.09 19.07 -3.07
N PRO A 53 26.33 20.39 -3.19
CA PRO A 53 25.24 21.34 -3.39
C PRO A 53 24.50 20.95 -4.68
N LEU A 54 23.20 20.66 -4.56
CA LEU A 54 22.31 20.40 -5.69
C LEU A 54 22.34 21.64 -6.59
N THR A 55 23.09 21.59 -7.69
CA THR A 55 23.09 22.64 -8.70
C THR A 55 21.76 22.57 -9.47
N ASN A 56 21.27 23.73 -9.96
CA ASN A 56 20.03 23.77 -10.73
C ASN A 56 20.05 22.84 -11.96
N ASP A 57 21.24 22.60 -12.53
CA ASP A 57 21.43 21.68 -13.65
C ASP A 57 21.08 20.23 -13.30
N ALA A 58 21.46 19.76 -12.10
CA ALA A 58 21.14 18.40 -11.65
C ALA A 58 19.62 18.20 -11.43
N LEU A 59 18.90 19.26 -11.08
CA LEU A 59 17.46 19.22 -10.87
C LEU A 59 16.70 19.10 -12.21
N GLU A 60 17.13 19.85 -13.22
CA GLU A 60 16.54 19.79 -14.56
C GLU A 60 16.82 18.43 -15.24
N ASP A 61 18.01 17.85 -15.06
CA ASP A 61 18.34 16.51 -15.55
C ASP A 61 17.42 15.44 -14.91
N LEU A 62 17.19 15.51 -13.60
CA LEU A 62 16.27 14.58 -12.91
C LEU A 62 14.82 14.73 -13.36
N LYS A 63 14.35 15.96 -13.62
CA LYS A 63 13.00 16.18 -14.19
C LYS A 63 12.89 15.60 -15.60
N ALA A 64 13.93 15.76 -16.42
CA ALA A 64 13.96 15.24 -17.79
C ALA A 64 13.97 13.70 -17.81
N GLU A 65 14.60 13.05 -16.84
CA GLU A 65 14.52 11.59 -16.67
C GLU A 65 13.16 11.13 -16.16
N LEU A 66 12.60 11.82 -15.16
CA LEU A 66 11.29 11.51 -14.61
C LEU A 66 10.19 11.59 -15.68
N ALA A 67 10.28 12.57 -16.59
CA ALA A 67 9.33 12.75 -17.69
C ALA A 67 9.28 11.55 -18.68
N LYS A 68 10.28 10.66 -18.65
CA LYS A 68 10.28 9.43 -19.48
C LYS A 68 9.48 8.30 -18.83
N ILE A 69 9.20 8.39 -17.53
CA ILE A 69 8.52 7.36 -16.76
C ILE A 69 7.02 7.70 -16.70
N PRO A 70 6.11 6.77 -17.00
CA PRO A 70 4.68 7.01 -16.90
C PRO A 70 4.26 7.43 -15.48
N GLU A 71 3.44 8.47 -15.38
CA GLU A 71 2.89 8.92 -14.11
C GLU A 71 1.86 7.94 -13.55
N THR A 72 1.87 7.74 -12.23
CA THR A 72 0.94 6.84 -11.53
C THR A 72 -0.23 7.61 -10.90
N ASN A 73 -1.45 7.10 -11.04
CA ASN A 73 -2.66 7.69 -10.44
C ASN A 73 -3.32 6.73 -9.44
N ARG A 74 -3.84 7.25 -8.33
CA ARG A 74 -4.62 6.45 -7.36
C ARG A 74 -6.04 6.27 -7.88
N HIS A 75 -6.42 5.05 -8.27
CA HIS A 75 -7.70 4.82 -8.93
C HIS A 75 -8.76 4.07 -8.11
N SER A 76 -8.43 3.14 -7.19
CA SER A 76 -9.51 2.30 -6.62
C SER A 76 -9.28 1.65 -5.27
N ALA A 77 -10.40 1.44 -4.56
CA ALA A 77 -10.53 0.51 -3.44
C ALA A 77 -11.09 -0.82 -3.98
N ILE A 78 -10.20 -1.73 -4.37
CA ILE A 78 -10.57 -3.05 -4.93
C ILE A 78 -10.89 -4.02 -3.78
N VAL A 79 -11.99 -4.77 -3.91
CA VAL A 79 -12.37 -5.82 -2.96
C VAL A 79 -12.28 -7.19 -3.64
N LEU A 80 -11.38 -8.02 -3.12
CA LEU A 80 -11.10 -9.36 -3.60
C LEU A 80 -11.72 -10.44 -2.70
N GLU A 81 -11.80 -11.66 -3.22
CA GLU A 81 -12.14 -12.84 -2.41
C GLU A 81 -10.98 -13.16 -1.46
N LYS A 82 -11.27 -13.56 -0.22
CA LYS A 82 -10.27 -13.69 0.84
C LYS A 82 -9.08 -14.58 0.45
N GLU A 83 -9.33 -15.74 -0.13
CA GLU A 83 -8.28 -16.69 -0.53
C GLU A 83 -7.48 -16.16 -1.72
N LEU A 84 -8.15 -15.49 -2.66
CA LEU A 84 -7.51 -14.89 -3.83
C LEU A 84 -6.63 -13.71 -3.42
N ASP A 85 -7.09 -12.86 -2.50
CA ASP A 85 -6.35 -11.75 -1.93
C ASP A 85 -5.06 -12.23 -1.25
N GLN A 86 -5.15 -13.26 -0.41
CA GLN A 86 -4.00 -13.82 0.31
C GLN A 86 -2.97 -14.43 -0.65
N SER A 87 -3.43 -15.24 -1.61
CA SER A 87 -2.56 -15.89 -2.59
C SER A 87 -1.90 -14.88 -3.53
N LEU A 88 -2.66 -13.90 -4.03
CA LEU A 88 -2.14 -12.84 -4.91
C LEU A 88 -1.14 -11.95 -4.17
N THR A 89 -1.46 -11.54 -2.93
CA THR A 89 -0.54 -10.73 -2.10
C THR A 89 0.78 -11.46 -1.87
N ARG A 90 0.72 -12.76 -1.54
CA ARG A 90 1.92 -13.58 -1.36
C ARG A 90 2.73 -13.68 -2.65
N TYR A 91 2.06 -13.99 -3.76
CA TYR A 91 2.71 -14.08 -5.07
C TYR A 91 3.44 -12.77 -5.45
N CYS A 92 2.78 -11.62 -5.29
CA CYS A 92 3.38 -10.32 -5.56
C CYS A 92 4.58 -10.03 -4.65
N LYS A 93 4.46 -10.34 -3.34
CA LYS A 93 5.54 -10.16 -2.36
C LYS A 93 6.78 -11.00 -2.70
N ASP A 94 6.56 -12.26 -3.06
CA ASP A 94 7.63 -13.22 -3.40
C ASP A 94 8.36 -12.77 -4.67
N ASN A 95 7.66 -12.14 -5.62
CA ASN A 95 8.21 -11.61 -6.86
C ASN A 95 8.63 -10.13 -6.80
N ARG A 96 8.59 -9.49 -5.62
CA ARG A 96 8.99 -8.07 -5.43
C ARG A 96 8.23 -7.07 -6.32
N ILE A 97 6.95 -7.34 -6.57
CA ILE A 97 6.04 -6.44 -7.30
C ILE A 97 4.84 -6.07 -6.43
N THR A 98 4.15 -4.99 -6.77
CA THR A 98 2.87 -4.65 -6.14
C THR A 98 1.70 -5.22 -6.93
N ILE A 99 0.53 -5.29 -6.30
CA ILE A 99 -0.68 -5.80 -6.95
C ILE A 99 -1.11 -4.88 -8.10
N GLU A 100 -0.94 -3.57 -7.94
CA GLU A 100 -1.23 -2.57 -8.97
C GLU A 100 -0.41 -2.82 -10.24
N VAL A 101 0.92 -2.96 -10.09
CA VAL A 101 1.83 -3.24 -11.20
C VAL A 101 1.51 -4.59 -11.86
N PHE A 102 1.17 -5.60 -11.05
CA PHE A 102 0.73 -6.89 -11.58
C PHE A 102 -0.55 -6.77 -12.43
N LEU A 103 -1.53 -6.01 -11.96
CA LEU A 103 -2.77 -5.77 -12.70
C LEU A 103 -2.54 -4.99 -13.99
N GLU A 104 -1.68 -3.97 -13.98
CA GLU A 104 -1.27 -3.23 -15.18
C GLU A 104 -0.64 -4.16 -16.21
N ALA A 105 0.34 -4.96 -15.79
CA ALA A 105 1.01 -5.93 -16.65
C ALA A 105 0.04 -6.99 -17.19
N ALA A 106 -0.85 -7.52 -16.34
CA ALA A 106 -1.86 -8.49 -16.74
C ALA A 106 -2.85 -7.90 -17.75
N TRP A 107 -3.27 -6.64 -17.57
CA TRP A 107 -4.13 -5.95 -18.53
C TRP A 107 -3.45 -5.80 -19.88
N VAL A 108 -2.21 -5.29 -19.92
CA VAL A 108 -1.46 -5.11 -21.18
C VAL A 108 -1.28 -6.45 -21.90
N HIS A 109 -0.93 -7.50 -21.16
CA HIS A 109 -0.72 -8.83 -21.72
C HIS A 109 -2.00 -9.44 -22.30
N THR A 110 -3.12 -9.32 -21.58
CA THR A 110 -4.40 -9.91 -22.00
C THR A 110 -5.05 -9.10 -23.11
N ASN A 111 -4.86 -7.78 -23.13
CA ASN A 111 -5.32 -6.92 -24.21
C ASN A 111 -4.62 -7.24 -25.55
N ALA A 112 -3.37 -7.70 -25.52
CA ALA A 112 -2.67 -8.19 -26.70
C ALA A 112 -3.12 -9.60 -27.16
N ASN A 113 -3.84 -10.34 -26.31
CA ASN A 113 -4.22 -11.74 -26.52
C ASN A 113 -5.75 -11.93 -26.42
N PRO A 114 -6.50 -11.78 -27.53
CA PRO A 114 -7.97 -11.78 -27.51
C PRO A 114 -8.59 -13.03 -26.88
N LYS A 115 -8.00 -14.20 -27.12
CA LYS A 115 -8.47 -15.47 -26.53
C LYS A 115 -8.35 -15.47 -25.01
N ALA A 116 -7.21 -15.04 -24.48
CA ALA A 116 -7.00 -14.93 -23.04
C ALA A 116 -7.97 -13.92 -22.41
N MET A 117 -8.23 -12.80 -23.10
CA MET A 117 -9.22 -11.81 -22.66
C MET A 117 -10.64 -12.40 -22.58
N GLU A 118 -11.04 -13.20 -23.57
CA GLU A 118 -12.36 -13.86 -23.58
C GLU A 118 -12.51 -14.86 -22.43
N GLU A 119 -11.48 -15.68 -22.18
CA GLU A 119 -11.45 -16.62 -21.05
C GLU A 119 -11.57 -15.88 -19.71
N ILE A 120 -10.82 -14.80 -19.53
CA ILE A 120 -10.88 -13.95 -18.33
C ILE A 120 -12.25 -13.32 -18.16
N LEU A 121 -12.86 -12.77 -19.22
CA LEU A 121 -14.18 -12.15 -19.15
C LEU A 121 -15.27 -13.16 -18.79
N THR A 122 -15.15 -14.39 -19.28
CA THR A 122 -16.08 -15.47 -18.95
C THR A 122 -16.02 -15.80 -17.46
N GLU A 123 -14.81 -16.02 -16.94
CA GLU A 123 -14.62 -16.31 -15.51
C GLU A 123 -14.99 -15.11 -14.61
N ALA A 124 -14.67 -13.88 -15.02
CA ALA A 124 -15.04 -12.67 -14.29
C ALA A 124 -16.55 -12.51 -14.17
N LYS A 125 -17.31 -12.76 -15.26
CA LYS A 125 -18.78 -12.74 -15.25
C LYS A 125 -19.35 -13.82 -14.32
N ARG A 126 -18.78 -15.03 -14.35
CA ARG A 126 -19.17 -16.14 -13.45
C ARG A 126 -19.00 -15.74 -11.98
N ARG A 127 -17.82 -15.24 -11.60
CA ARG A 127 -17.53 -14.77 -10.23
C ARG A 127 -18.43 -13.62 -9.79
N TYR A 128 -18.71 -12.68 -10.69
CA TYR A 128 -19.62 -11.57 -10.40
C TYR A 128 -21.05 -12.06 -10.09
N ALA A 129 -21.54 -13.07 -10.82
CA ALA A 129 -22.83 -13.69 -10.54
C ALA A 129 -22.83 -14.41 -9.18
N ASP A 130 -21.76 -15.13 -8.84
CA ASP A 130 -21.62 -15.79 -7.53
C ASP A 130 -21.61 -14.78 -6.39
N ARG A 131 -20.93 -13.63 -6.54
CA ARG A 131 -20.94 -12.54 -5.56
C ARG A 131 -22.34 -11.96 -5.34
N LYS A 132 -23.13 -11.78 -6.41
CA LYS A 132 -24.55 -11.37 -6.31
C LYS A 132 -25.37 -12.39 -5.54
N ARG A 133 -25.20 -13.69 -5.84
CA ARG A 133 -25.90 -14.77 -5.15
C ARG A 133 -25.54 -14.80 -3.66
N ALA A 134 -24.26 -14.68 -3.33
CA ALA A 134 -23.78 -14.63 -1.96
C ALA A 134 -24.36 -13.45 -1.17
N GLY A 135 -24.50 -12.27 -1.80
CA GLY A 135 -25.16 -11.12 -1.20
C GLY A 135 -26.64 -11.39 -0.90
N LYS A 136 -27.37 -12.01 -1.84
CA LYS A 136 -28.77 -12.41 -1.63
C LYS A 136 -28.92 -13.42 -0.49
N LEU A 137 -28.05 -14.43 -0.46
CA LEU A 137 -28.04 -15.44 0.61
C LEU A 137 -27.80 -14.82 1.98
N ARG A 138 -26.77 -13.95 2.11
CA ARG A 138 -26.51 -13.22 3.36
C ARG A 138 -27.73 -12.43 3.82
N ARG A 139 -28.38 -11.70 2.92
CA ARG A 139 -29.61 -10.97 3.24
C ARG A 139 -30.73 -11.89 3.73
N LEU A 140 -30.94 -13.04 3.08
CA LEU A 140 -31.98 -14.01 3.48
C LEU A 140 -31.67 -14.63 4.85
N ILE A 141 -30.42 -15.01 5.09
CA ILE A 141 -29.96 -15.53 6.39
C ILE A 141 -30.27 -14.52 7.49
N THR A 142 -29.87 -13.25 7.33
CA THR A 142 -30.16 -12.20 8.31
C THR A 142 -31.66 -11.98 8.55
N MET A 143 -32.51 -12.18 7.55
CA MET A 143 -33.98 -12.06 7.72
C MET A 143 -34.61 -13.26 8.44
N LEU A 144 -33.95 -14.43 8.46
CA LEU A 144 -34.42 -15.63 9.14
C LEU A 144 -33.83 -15.78 10.55
N GLU A 145 -32.62 -15.27 10.76
CA GLU A 145 -31.92 -15.30 12.06
C GLU A 145 -32.28 -14.11 12.97
N GLY A 146 -32.80 -13.02 12.40
CA GLY A 146 -33.26 -11.83 13.12
C GLY A 146 -34.73 -11.88 13.47
#